data_AF-A0A961S059-F1
#
_entry.id   AF-A0A961S059-F1
#
_cell.length_a   1.000
_cell.length_b   1.000
_cell.length_c   1.000
_cell.angle_alpha   90.00
_cell.angle_beta   90.00
_cell.angle_gamma   90.00
#
_symmetry.space_group_name_H-M   'P 1'
#
loop_
_entity.id
_entity.type
_entity.pdbx_description
1 polymer ?
#
loop_
_entity_poly.entity_id
_entity_poly.type
_entity_poly.pdbx_seq_one_letter_code
_entity_poly.pdbx_strand_id
1 'polypeptide(L)'
;DVVHFDPAKAKSLSATLQDFPQLVFEAHSTDYQTAAGLRDLVAMGFSILKVGPWLTFALREALYKLDGIADIMDNQVPSGRLMAAMEAAMLASPGNWEKYYAGSKHDQWIQRHFSLSDRIRYYWPQPSATSAVDELLTRLGDRKIPAPILHQYFPEIGMQLEPATAAELLLGSVRRVLVTYRNATEPVPSPAS
;
A
#
# COMPACT_ATOMS: atom_id res chain seq x y z
N ASP A 1 8.07 10.93 6.65
CA ASP A 1 8.15 11.65 5.35
C ASP A 1 8.68 10.74 4.27
N VAL A 2 8.30 11.03 3.02
CA VAL A 2 8.86 10.36 1.83
C VAL A 2 9.89 11.30 1.21
N VAL A 3 11.10 10.80 0.97
CA VAL A 3 12.12 11.55 0.21
C VAL A 3 11.94 11.20 -1.25
N HIS A 4 11.42 12.14 -2.04
CA HIS A 4 11.24 11.92 -3.47
C HIS A 4 12.56 11.94 -4.22
N PHE A 5 12.65 11.07 -5.23
CA PHE A 5 13.83 10.98 -6.09
C PHE A 5 14.11 12.31 -6.78
N ASP A 6 15.37 12.73 -6.75
CA ASP A 6 15.87 13.94 -7.40
C ASP A 6 16.90 13.53 -8.45
N PRO A 7 16.54 13.53 -9.75
CA PRO A 7 17.44 13.06 -10.79
C PRO A 7 18.72 13.92 -10.90
N ALA A 8 18.68 15.20 -10.50
CA ALA A 8 19.86 16.05 -10.56
C ALA A 8 20.96 15.59 -9.62
N LYS A 9 20.59 15.06 -8.44
CA LYS A 9 21.52 14.51 -7.45
C LYS A 9 22.08 13.14 -7.83
N ALA A 10 21.38 12.40 -8.69
CA ALA A 10 21.79 11.06 -9.10
C ALA A 10 22.69 11.04 -10.35
N LYS A 11 22.91 12.18 -11.02
CA LYS A 11 23.65 12.26 -12.30
C LYS A 11 25.03 11.62 -12.27
N SER A 12 25.83 11.90 -11.24
CA SER A 12 27.20 11.36 -11.14
C SER A 12 27.20 9.84 -10.97
N LEU A 13 26.27 9.30 -10.19
CA LEU A 13 26.08 7.86 -10.02
C LEU A 13 25.56 7.21 -11.30
N SER A 14 24.55 7.80 -11.94
CA SER A 14 24.00 7.30 -13.22
C SER A 14 25.06 7.24 -14.32
N ALA A 15 25.94 8.25 -14.40
CA ALA A 15 27.00 8.32 -15.40
C ALA A 15 28.00 7.15 -15.31
N THR A 16 28.20 6.53 -14.14
CA THR A 16 29.12 5.40 -14.02
C THR A 16 28.68 4.18 -14.84
N LEU A 17 27.39 4.07 -15.18
CA LEU A 17 26.90 2.97 -16.03
C LEU A 17 27.47 3.02 -17.45
N GLN A 18 27.99 4.17 -17.91
CA GLN A 18 28.67 4.28 -19.19
C GLN A 18 29.91 3.36 -19.27
N ASP A 19 30.57 3.14 -18.14
CA ASP A 19 31.74 2.26 -18.03
C ASP A 19 31.36 0.78 -17.86
N PHE A 20 30.08 0.49 -17.57
CA PHE A 20 29.57 -0.86 -17.30
C PHE A 20 28.28 -1.15 -18.10
N PRO A 21 28.35 -1.20 -19.45
CA PRO A 21 27.16 -1.31 -20.32
C PRO A 21 26.33 -2.59 -20.12
N GLN A 22 26.88 -3.61 -19.44
CA GLN A 22 26.21 -4.85 -19.09
C GLN A 22 25.47 -4.80 -17.74
N LEU A 23 25.55 -3.70 -17.00
CA LEU A 23 24.96 -3.53 -15.67
C LEU A 23 23.80 -2.54 -15.69
N VAL A 24 22.90 -2.73 -14.73
CA VAL A 24 21.85 -1.78 -14.35
C VAL A 24 21.87 -1.61 -12.83
N PHE A 25 21.30 -0.53 -12.33
CA PHE A 25 21.12 -0.37 -10.89
C PHE A 25 19.82 -1.01 -10.40
N GLU A 26 19.88 -1.53 -9.18
CA GLU A 26 18.73 -1.93 -8.39
C GLU A 26 18.49 -0.90 -7.28
N ALA A 27 17.29 -0.33 -7.24
CA ALA A 27 16.87 0.61 -6.21
C ALA A 27 15.98 -0.08 -5.16
N HIS A 28 16.38 0.03 -3.90
CA HIS A 28 15.61 -0.42 -2.74
C HIS A 28 14.76 0.72 -2.16
N SER A 29 13.68 0.39 -1.46
CA SER A 29 12.80 1.36 -0.79
C SER A 29 12.25 2.42 -1.75
N THR A 30 11.87 1.97 -2.96
CA THR A 30 11.24 2.86 -3.95
C THR A 30 9.76 3.12 -3.65
N ASP A 31 9.25 2.54 -2.56
CA ASP A 31 7.90 2.72 -2.05
C ASP A 31 7.53 4.20 -1.92
N TYR A 32 6.27 4.51 -2.24
CA TYR A 32 5.63 5.83 -2.13
C TYR A 32 6.24 6.95 -3.00
N GLN A 33 7.14 6.62 -3.92
CA GLN A 33 7.61 7.58 -4.93
C GLN A 33 6.45 8.05 -5.81
N THR A 34 6.58 9.26 -6.35
CA THR A 34 5.64 9.74 -7.37
C THR A 34 5.82 8.93 -8.66
N ALA A 35 4.78 8.86 -9.50
CA ALA A 35 4.90 8.22 -10.81
C ALA A 35 6.01 8.83 -11.69
N ALA A 36 6.23 10.15 -11.58
CA ALA A 36 7.35 10.82 -12.24
C ALA A 36 8.70 10.39 -11.65
N GLY A 37 8.84 10.35 -10.33
CA GLY A 37 10.08 9.92 -9.67
C GLY A 37 10.46 8.46 -9.98
N LEU A 38 9.47 7.57 -10.10
CA LEU A 38 9.71 6.19 -10.53
C LEU A 38 10.19 6.13 -12.00
N ARG A 39 9.62 6.96 -12.89
CA ARG A 39 10.12 7.07 -14.28
C ARG A 39 11.54 7.63 -14.32
N ASP A 40 11.82 8.65 -13.52
CA ASP A 40 13.14 9.26 -13.45
C ASP A 40 14.19 8.28 -12.91
N LEU A 41 13.82 7.41 -11.96
CA LEU A 41 14.67 6.29 -11.53
C LEU A 41 15.04 5.38 -12.71
N VAL A 42 14.05 4.91 -13.47
CA VAL A 42 14.29 4.05 -14.64
C VAL A 42 15.15 4.76 -15.68
N ALA A 43 14.84 6.02 -15.99
CA ALA A 43 15.58 6.84 -16.95
C ALA A 43 17.04 7.08 -16.54
N MET A 44 17.34 7.05 -15.24
CA MET A 44 18.70 7.18 -14.69
C MET A 44 19.42 5.83 -14.49
N GLY A 45 18.87 4.74 -15.04
CA GLY A 45 19.50 3.41 -15.05
C GLY A 45 19.17 2.53 -13.85
N PHE A 46 18.26 2.96 -12.97
CA PHE A 46 17.70 2.13 -11.90
C PHE A 46 16.57 1.26 -12.46
N SER A 47 16.94 0.26 -13.26
CA SER A 47 15.99 -0.57 -14.00
C SER A 47 15.31 -1.66 -13.15
N ILE A 48 15.81 -1.94 -11.94
CA ILE A 48 15.17 -2.85 -11.00
C ILE A 48 14.66 -2.04 -9.81
N LEU A 49 13.33 -1.92 -9.68
CA LEU A 49 12.69 -1.15 -8.62
C LEU A 49 12.04 -2.09 -7.60
N LYS A 50 12.58 -2.15 -6.38
CA LYS A 50 12.00 -2.95 -5.29
C LYS A 50 10.91 -2.19 -4.56
N VAL A 51 9.75 -2.82 -4.46
CA VAL A 51 8.58 -2.37 -3.71
C VAL A 51 8.15 -3.45 -2.72
N GLY A 52 7.71 -3.06 -1.53
CA GLY A 52 7.26 -4.00 -0.51
C GLY A 52 6.25 -3.36 0.42
N PRO A 53 6.68 -2.52 1.38
CA PRO A 53 5.80 -1.80 2.30
C PRO A 53 4.58 -1.16 1.64
N TRP A 54 4.70 -0.55 0.46
CA TRP A 54 3.57 0.10 -0.20
C TRP A 54 2.46 -0.88 -0.60
N LEU A 55 2.81 -2.12 -0.96
CA LEU A 55 1.84 -3.14 -1.32
C LEU A 55 0.99 -3.55 -0.12
N THR A 56 1.64 -3.85 1.01
CA THR A 56 0.96 -4.24 2.25
C THR A 56 0.31 -3.05 2.96
N PHE A 57 0.84 -1.84 2.79
CA PHE A 57 0.21 -0.60 3.23
C PHE A 57 -1.13 -0.38 2.53
N ALA A 58 -1.19 -0.54 1.21
CA ALA A 58 -2.42 -0.44 0.42
C ALA A 58 -3.43 -1.55 0.76
N LEU A 59 -2.95 -2.77 1.01
CA LEU A 59 -3.79 -3.87 1.52
C LEU A 59 -4.44 -3.49 2.86
N ARG A 60 -3.66 -2.96 3.80
CA ARG A 60 -4.13 -2.55 5.12
C ARG A 60 -5.14 -1.40 5.06
N GLU A 61 -4.95 -0.43 4.17
CA GLU A 61 -5.97 0.60 3.93
C GLU A 61 -7.27 0.00 3.44
N ALA A 62 -7.21 -0.90 2.45
CA ALA A 62 -8.38 -1.56 1.92
C ALA A 62 -9.10 -2.40 2.98
N LEU A 63 -8.36 -3.15 3.80
CA LEU A 63 -8.93 -3.91 4.92
C LEU A 63 -9.63 -3.01 5.95
N TYR A 64 -9.03 -1.88 6.34
CA TYR A 64 -9.65 -0.96 7.29
C TYR A 64 -10.86 -0.23 6.69
N LYS A 65 -10.83 0.09 5.40
CA LYS A 65 -12.01 0.61 4.67
C LYS A 65 -13.14 -0.43 4.70
N LEU A 66 -12.83 -1.69 4.38
CA LEU A 66 -13.80 -2.78 4.37
C LEU A 66 -14.37 -3.09 5.76
N ASP A 67 -13.59 -2.94 6.83
CA ASP A 67 -14.06 -3.08 8.22
C ASP A 67 -15.20 -2.11 8.52
N GLY A 68 -15.05 -0.83 8.15
CA GLY A 68 -16.14 0.15 8.27
C GLY A 68 -17.32 -0.13 7.34
N ILE A 69 -17.05 -0.57 6.11
CA ILE A 69 -18.10 -0.93 5.13
C ILE A 69 -18.95 -2.11 5.63
N ALA A 70 -18.33 -3.11 6.26
CA ALA A 70 -19.04 -4.28 6.79
C ALA A 70 -20.08 -3.86 7.83
N ASP A 71 -19.74 -2.93 8.73
CA ASP A 71 -20.68 -2.39 9.71
C ASP A 71 -21.84 -1.64 9.03
N ILE A 72 -21.55 -0.77 8.05
CA ILE A 72 -22.60 -0.06 7.28
C ILE A 72 -23.52 -1.04 6.56
N MET A 73 -22.94 -2.08 5.95
CA MET A 73 -23.67 -3.13 5.24
C MET A 73 -24.57 -3.95 6.17
N ASP A 74 -24.29 -3.95 7.48
CA ASP A 74 -25.09 -4.58 8.53
C ASP A 74 -26.03 -3.58 9.23
N ASN A 75 -26.20 -2.37 8.67
CA ASN A 75 -26.96 -1.25 9.25
C ASN A 75 -26.44 -0.79 10.62
N GLN A 76 -25.13 -0.78 10.80
CA GLN A 76 -24.44 -0.35 12.03
C GLN A 76 -23.50 0.82 11.76
N VAL A 77 -23.21 1.58 12.81
CA VAL A 77 -22.16 2.62 12.78
C VAL A 77 -20.79 1.92 12.77
N PRO A 78 -19.83 2.37 11.94
CA PRO A 78 -18.47 1.81 11.92
C PRO A 78 -17.84 1.76 13.32
N SER A 79 -17.35 0.58 13.69
CA SER A 79 -16.86 0.25 15.03
C SER A 79 -15.36 -0.09 15.08
N GLY A 80 -14.73 -0.35 13.93
CA GLY A 80 -13.27 -0.54 13.84
C GLY A 80 -12.77 -1.88 14.41
N ARG A 81 -13.53 -2.97 14.25
CA ARG A 81 -13.24 -4.27 14.87
C ARG A 81 -11.90 -4.84 14.43
N LEU A 82 -11.59 -4.77 13.13
CA LEU A 82 -10.30 -5.25 12.62
C LEU A 82 -9.16 -4.38 13.13
N MET A 83 -9.32 -3.05 13.17
CA MET A 83 -8.29 -2.17 13.70
C MET A 83 -8.02 -2.47 15.19
N ALA A 84 -9.06 -2.71 15.98
CA ALA A 84 -8.93 -3.09 17.39
C ALA A 84 -8.22 -4.45 17.57
N ALA A 85 -8.56 -5.46 16.75
CA ALA A 85 -7.89 -6.75 16.78
C ALA A 85 -6.39 -6.63 16.41
N MET A 86 -6.07 -5.81 15.40
CA MET A 86 -4.68 -5.54 15.02
C MET A 86 -3.92 -4.79 16.10
N GLU A 87 -4.54 -3.82 16.78
CA GLU A 87 -3.92 -3.12 17.91
C GLU A 87 -3.58 -4.10 19.04
N ALA A 88 -4.52 -4.97 19.41
CA ALA A 88 -4.29 -6.00 20.42
C ALA A 88 -3.13 -6.94 20.03
N ALA A 89 -3.08 -7.40 18.78
CA ALA A 89 -2.00 -8.24 18.26
C ALA A 89 -0.64 -7.52 18.30
N MET A 90 -0.60 -6.24 17.90
CA MET A 90 0.61 -5.45 17.90
C MET A 90 1.13 -5.15 19.32
N LEU A 91 0.24 -4.88 20.27
CA LEU A 91 0.61 -4.68 21.67
C LEU A 91 1.06 -5.97 22.36
N ALA A 92 0.45 -7.12 22.03
CA ALA A 92 0.81 -8.42 22.59
C ALA A 92 2.19 -8.92 22.14
N SER A 93 2.72 -8.42 21.02
CA SER A 93 4.01 -8.84 20.48
C SER A 93 4.77 -7.66 19.88
N PRO A 94 5.30 -6.72 20.69
CA PRO A 94 5.79 -5.42 20.21
C PRO A 94 7.10 -5.48 19.40
N GLY A 95 7.81 -6.62 19.40
CA GLY A 95 9.15 -6.75 18.84
C GLY A 95 9.31 -6.36 17.36
N ASN A 96 8.25 -6.40 16.55
CA ASN A 96 8.32 -6.00 15.14
C ASN A 96 8.16 -4.50 14.90
N TRP A 97 7.72 -3.71 15.89
CA TRP A 97 7.49 -2.27 15.74
C TRP A 97 8.16 -1.38 16.80
N GLU A 98 8.43 -1.87 18.01
CA GLU A 98 8.85 -1.05 19.15
C GLU A 98 10.11 -0.22 18.89
N LYS A 99 11.09 -0.78 18.18
CA LYS A 99 12.33 -0.07 17.82
C LYS A 99 12.16 0.98 16.71
N TYR A 100 11.02 0.98 16.02
CA TYR A 100 10.74 1.84 14.87
C TYR A 100 9.84 3.02 15.23
N TYR A 101 8.98 2.87 16.23
CA TYR A 101 7.98 3.88 16.58
C TYR A 101 8.30 4.53 17.92
N ALA A 102 8.57 5.84 17.88
CA ALA A 102 8.94 6.64 19.03
C ALA A 102 7.82 7.62 19.42
N GLY A 103 8.00 8.33 20.54
CA GLY A 103 7.07 9.35 21.01
C GLY A 103 6.13 8.86 22.10
N SER A 104 5.04 9.60 22.30
CA SER A 104 4.02 9.26 23.29
C SER A 104 3.26 7.98 22.92
N LYS A 105 2.48 7.44 23.86
CA LYS A 105 1.60 6.30 23.59
C LYS A 105 0.63 6.59 22.43
N HIS A 106 0.18 7.84 22.30
CA HIS A 106 -0.68 8.27 21.21
C HIS A 106 0.07 8.29 19.87
N ASP A 107 1.29 8.83 19.85
CA ASP A 107 2.12 8.83 18.63
C ASP A 107 2.43 7.42 18.16
N GLN A 108 2.74 6.51 19.09
CA GLN A 108 2.98 5.11 18.78
C GLN A 108 1.71 4.41 18.28
N TRP A 109 0.54 4.72 18.83
CA TRP A 109 -0.74 4.22 18.33
C TRP A 109 -0.99 4.65 16.89
N ILE A 110 -0.80 5.94 16.57
CA ILE A 110 -0.89 6.43 15.19
C ILE A 110 0.10 5.68 14.30
N GLN A 111 1.35 5.53 14.72
CA GLN A 111 2.37 4.88 13.91
C GLN A 111 2.12 3.38 13.69
N ARG A 112 1.54 2.66 14.66
CA ARG A 112 1.18 1.24 14.51
C ARG A 112 0.21 1.03 13.35
N HIS A 113 -0.75 1.93 13.17
CA HIS A 113 -1.79 1.80 12.16
C HIS A 113 -1.51 2.56 10.87
N PHE A 114 -0.75 3.66 10.91
CA PHE A 114 -0.68 4.62 9.80
C PHE A 114 0.75 4.96 9.32
N SER A 115 1.80 4.44 9.97
CA SER A 115 3.17 4.70 9.52
C SER A 115 3.47 4.06 8.16
N LEU A 116 4.14 4.81 7.28
CA LEU A 116 4.63 4.33 5.98
C LEU A 116 5.68 3.21 6.11
N SER A 117 6.28 3.04 7.29
CA SER A 117 7.16 1.90 7.58
C SER A 117 6.41 0.56 7.58
N ASP A 118 5.08 0.59 7.70
CA ASP A 118 4.16 -0.54 7.54
C ASP A 118 4.55 -1.76 8.39
N ARG A 119 4.96 -1.54 9.65
CA ARG A 119 5.39 -2.63 10.54
C ARG A 119 4.25 -3.58 10.90
N ILE A 120 3.00 -3.15 10.72
CA ILE A 120 1.80 -3.99 10.86
C ILE A 120 1.83 -5.21 9.92
N ARG A 121 2.57 -5.17 8.79
CA ARG A 121 2.65 -6.30 7.85
C ARG A 121 3.16 -7.61 8.46
N TYR A 122 3.98 -7.53 9.51
CA TYR A 122 4.52 -8.69 10.21
C TYR A 122 3.49 -9.39 11.09
N TYR A 123 2.32 -8.77 11.30
CA TYR A 123 1.26 -9.29 12.15
C TYR A 123 0.17 -10.01 11.36
N TRP A 124 0.02 -9.75 10.05
CA TRP A 124 -0.98 -10.43 9.21
C TRP A 124 -0.93 -11.97 9.27
N PRO A 125 0.24 -12.63 9.38
CA PRO A 125 0.28 -14.09 9.52
C PRO A 125 -0.08 -14.62 10.91
N GLN A 126 -0.28 -13.75 11.92
CA GLN A 126 -0.61 -14.21 13.27
C GLN A 126 -2.05 -14.75 13.32
N PRO A 127 -2.31 -15.84 14.09
CA PRO A 127 -3.65 -16.44 14.14
C PRO A 127 -4.78 -15.47 14.49
N SER A 128 -4.54 -14.52 15.42
CA SER A 128 -5.52 -13.50 15.80
C SER A 128 -5.84 -12.53 14.66
N ALA A 129 -4.83 -12.11 13.89
CA ALA A 129 -4.99 -11.23 12.74
C ALA A 129 -5.71 -11.95 11.60
N THR A 130 -5.28 -13.17 11.26
CA THR A 130 -5.92 -14.00 10.24
C THR A 130 -7.39 -14.23 10.57
N SER A 131 -7.70 -14.62 11.82
CA SER A 131 -9.09 -14.84 12.25
C SER A 131 -9.95 -13.57 12.14
N ALA A 132 -9.41 -12.40 12.48
CA ALA A 132 -10.15 -11.14 12.37
C ALA A 132 -10.40 -10.73 10.91
N VAL A 133 -9.43 -10.98 10.02
CA VAL A 133 -9.60 -10.77 8.57
C VAL A 133 -10.63 -11.76 8.01
N ASP A 134 -10.56 -13.03 8.38
CA ASP A 134 -11.51 -14.06 7.93
C ASP A 134 -12.94 -13.75 8.38
N GLU A 135 -13.12 -13.27 9.62
CA GLU A 135 -14.42 -12.81 10.11
C GLU A 135 -14.94 -11.64 9.27
N LEU A 136 -14.10 -10.63 9.01
CA LEU A 136 -14.46 -9.49 8.16
C LEU A 136 -14.89 -9.94 6.76
N LEU A 137 -14.09 -10.79 6.12
CA LEU A 137 -14.38 -11.28 4.77
C LEU A 137 -15.62 -12.17 4.74
N THR A 138 -15.86 -12.95 5.78
CA THR A 138 -17.08 -13.77 5.93
C THR A 138 -18.33 -12.89 6.07
N ARG A 139 -18.27 -11.81 6.86
CA ARG A 139 -19.38 -10.85 7.01
C ARG A 139 -19.78 -10.20 5.70
N LEU A 140 -18.78 -9.86 4.87
CA LEU A 140 -19.02 -9.27 3.55
C LEU A 140 -19.43 -10.33 2.51
N GLY A 141 -18.88 -11.54 2.58
CA GLY A 141 -19.14 -12.61 1.62
C GLY A 141 -18.99 -12.16 0.17
N ASP A 142 -19.91 -12.63 -0.68
CA ASP A 142 -20.00 -12.22 -2.10
C ASP A 142 -20.90 -10.98 -2.31
N ARG A 143 -21.28 -10.27 -1.23
CA ARG A 143 -22.13 -9.09 -1.35
C ARG A 143 -21.42 -8.03 -2.17
N LYS A 144 -22.13 -7.52 -3.17
CA LYS A 144 -21.68 -6.39 -3.97
C LYS A 144 -21.94 -5.10 -3.20
N ILE A 145 -20.88 -4.38 -2.85
CA ILE A 145 -20.94 -3.14 -2.09
C ILE A 145 -21.50 -2.02 -3.00
N PRO A 146 -22.57 -1.33 -2.60
CA PRO A 146 -23.18 -0.27 -3.39
C PRO A 146 -22.24 0.89 -3.74
N ALA A 147 -22.40 1.44 -4.94
CA ALA A 147 -21.60 2.53 -5.48
C ALA A 147 -21.45 3.77 -4.55
N PRO A 148 -22.49 4.26 -3.85
CA PRO A 148 -22.33 5.40 -2.94
C PRO A 148 -21.37 5.13 -1.77
N ILE A 149 -21.37 3.90 -1.25
CA ILE A 149 -20.46 3.48 -0.18
C ILE A 149 -19.03 3.36 -0.74
N LEU A 150 -18.88 2.77 -1.92
CA LEU A 150 -17.58 2.69 -2.58
C LEU A 150 -16.99 4.07 -2.86
N HIS A 151 -17.79 5.05 -3.29
CA HIS A 151 -17.32 6.41 -3.50
C HIS A 151 -16.78 7.06 -2.21
N GLN A 152 -17.44 6.80 -1.07
CA GLN A 152 -17.04 7.33 0.24
C GLN A 152 -15.70 6.74 0.74
N TYR A 153 -15.46 5.44 0.52
CA TYR A 153 -14.30 4.74 1.08
C TYR A 153 -13.15 4.55 0.09
N PHE A 154 -13.45 4.48 -1.21
CA PHE A 154 -12.50 4.30 -2.30
C PHE A 154 -12.66 5.40 -3.37
N PRO A 155 -12.49 6.68 -3.00
CA PRO A 155 -12.68 7.80 -3.93
C PRO A 155 -11.74 7.74 -5.14
N GLU A 156 -10.61 7.06 -5.01
CA GLU A 156 -9.62 6.87 -6.09
C GLU A 156 -10.13 6.02 -7.27
N ILE A 157 -11.26 5.33 -7.11
CA ILE A 157 -11.87 4.50 -8.18
C ILE A 157 -12.85 5.35 -9.04
N GLY A 158 -13.15 6.60 -8.66
CA GLY A 158 -14.00 7.52 -9.42
C GLY A 158 -15.51 7.33 -9.22
N MET A 159 -16.34 8.01 -10.01
CA MET A 159 -17.82 7.99 -9.89
C MET A 159 -18.51 6.89 -10.73
N GLN A 160 -17.81 6.27 -11.68
CA GLN A 160 -18.33 5.20 -12.54
C GLN A 160 -18.21 3.84 -11.85
N LEU A 161 -18.83 3.72 -10.67
CA LEU A 161 -18.68 2.55 -9.81
C LEU A 161 -19.77 1.52 -10.12
N GLU A 162 -19.37 0.44 -10.76
CA GLU A 162 -20.12 -0.81 -10.64
C GLU A 162 -19.97 -1.34 -9.21
N PRO A 163 -21.03 -1.91 -8.61
CA PRO A 163 -20.91 -2.61 -7.34
C PRO A 163 -19.79 -3.66 -7.36
N ALA A 164 -19.01 -3.74 -6.28
CA ALA A 164 -17.83 -4.60 -6.20
C ALA A 164 -17.79 -5.43 -4.92
N THR A 165 -17.16 -6.60 -4.96
CA THR A 165 -16.95 -7.45 -3.79
C THR A 165 -15.72 -7.00 -2.99
N ALA A 166 -15.64 -7.44 -1.73
CA ALA A 166 -14.46 -7.23 -0.89
C ALA A 166 -13.16 -7.73 -1.56
N ALA A 167 -13.21 -8.90 -2.19
CA ALA A 167 -12.07 -9.50 -2.88
C ALA A 167 -11.59 -8.65 -4.07
N GLU A 168 -12.51 -8.13 -4.88
CA GLU A 168 -12.21 -7.24 -6.01
C GLU A 168 -11.53 -5.94 -5.53
N LEU A 169 -11.98 -5.37 -4.41
CA LEU A 169 -11.44 -4.13 -3.83
C LEU A 169 -10.05 -4.32 -3.23
N LEU A 170 -9.80 -5.44 -2.53
CA LEU A 170 -8.48 -5.77 -1.99
C LEU A 170 -7.46 -5.95 -3.12
N LEU A 171 -7.78 -6.77 -4.12
CA LEU A 171 -6.92 -6.98 -5.29
C LEU A 171 -6.71 -5.68 -6.07
N GLY A 172 -7.77 -4.91 -6.28
CA GLY A 172 -7.71 -3.61 -6.96
C GLY A 172 -6.77 -2.63 -6.25
N SER A 173 -6.79 -2.60 -4.92
CA SER A 173 -5.95 -1.69 -4.12
C SER A 173 -4.46 -2.01 -4.23
N VAL A 174 -4.09 -3.29 -4.18
CA VAL A 174 -2.71 -3.72 -4.41
C VAL A 174 -2.31 -3.51 -5.88
N ARG A 175 -3.21 -3.82 -6.83
CA ARG A 175 -2.96 -3.63 -8.27
C ARG A 175 -2.70 -2.17 -8.63
N ARG A 176 -3.34 -1.19 -7.99
CA ARG A 176 -3.06 0.24 -8.23
C ARG A 176 -1.60 0.61 -7.94
N VAL A 177 -1.02 0.05 -6.88
CA VAL A 177 0.42 0.23 -6.60
C VAL A 177 1.24 -0.42 -7.71
N LEU A 178 0.95 -1.68 -8.07
CA LEU A 178 1.68 -2.38 -9.13
C LEU A 178 1.60 -1.69 -10.51
N VAL A 179 0.44 -1.13 -10.85
CA VAL A 179 0.24 -0.35 -12.08
C VAL A 179 1.13 0.90 -12.08
N THR A 180 1.33 1.55 -10.92
CA THR A 180 2.24 2.69 -10.80
C THR A 180 3.67 2.31 -11.20
N TYR A 181 4.15 1.15 -10.76
CA TYR A 181 5.47 0.64 -11.13
C TYR A 181 5.53 0.20 -12.59
N ARG A 182 4.52 -0.53 -13.06
CA ARG A 182 4.41 -0.94 -14.47
C ARG A 182 4.52 0.26 -15.40
N ASN A 183 3.74 1.31 -15.16
CA ASN A 183 3.74 2.53 -15.96
C ASN A 183 5.08 3.29 -15.92
N ALA A 184 5.92 3.05 -14.90
CA ALA A 184 7.26 3.62 -14.83
C ALA A 184 8.29 2.82 -15.63
N THR A 185 8.08 1.50 -15.76
CA THR A 185 8.99 0.57 -16.43
C THR A 185 8.62 0.24 -17.88
N GLU A 186 7.38 0.55 -18.31
CA GLU A 186 6.97 0.37 -19.70
C GLU A 186 7.65 1.42 -20.61
N PRO A 187 8.13 1.01 -21.80
CA PRO A 187 8.64 1.96 -22.78
C PRO A 187 7.54 2.94 -23.18
N VAL A 188 7.85 4.23 -23.24
CA VAL A 188 6.95 5.19 -23.90
C VAL A 188 6.84 4.75 -25.37
N PRO A 189 5.63 4.53 -25.92
CA PRO A 189 5.48 4.19 -27.32
C PRO A 189 6.16 5.28 -28.17
N SER A 190 7.08 4.88 -29.07
CA SER A 190 7.60 5.82 -30.06
C SER A 190 6.41 6.43 -30.82
N PRO A 191 6.36 7.77 -31.01
CA PRO A 191 5.38 8.33 -31.93
C PRO A 191 5.59 7.65 -33.28
N ALA A 192 4.50 7.11 -33.84
CA ALA A 192 4.52 6.48 -35.15
C ALA A 192 5.15 7.46 -36.15
N SER A 193 6.26 7.03 -36.75
CA SER A 193 6.96 7.71 -37.83
C SER A 193 6.13 7.78 -39.10
#